data_AF-X1KEG2-F1
#
_entry.id   AF-X1KEG2-F1
#
_cell.length_a   1.000
_cell.length_b   1.000
_cell.length_c   1.000
_cell.angle_alpha   90.00
_cell.angle_beta   90.00
_cell.angle_gamma   90.00
#
_symmetry.space_group_name_H-M   'P 1'
#
loop_
_entity.id
_entity.type
_entity.pdbx_description
1 polymer ?
#
loop_
_entity_poly.entity_id
_entity_poly.type
_entity_poly.pdbx_seq_one_letter_code
_entity_poly.pdbx_strand_id
1 'polypeptide(L)'
;MGESQKDALRVDFDKKLKLEFHGTKVRKIMRILGSVSLVFSLLLVVSTATAHTVLIEAESFENHGGWVVDQQFMDQMGSPFLLAHGLGEPVTDARTIVELPAIGKYHVFVRTRDWVAPWKAPGTPGKFQVLIDGRSLETIFGTEGA
;
A
#
# COMPACT_ATOMS: atom_id res chain seq x y z
N MET A 1 -9.61 9.84 -29.31
CA MET A 1 -8.96 10.38 -28.10
C MET A 1 -8.67 9.18 -27.22
N GLY A 2 -7.50 8.57 -27.42
CA GLY A 2 -7.12 7.33 -26.74
C GLY A 2 -6.89 7.60 -25.27
N GLU A 3 -7.31 6.67 -24.42
CA GLU A 3 -6.96 6.66 -23.01
C GLU A 3 -5.44 6.72 -22.91
N SER A 4 -4.91 7.86 -22.44
CA SER A 4 -3.48 8.01 -22.17
C SER A 4 -3.12 6.93 -21.16
N GLN A 5 -2.46 5.89 -21.66
CA GLN A 5 -1.95 4.80 -20.86
C GLN A 5 -1.07 5.42 -19.77
N LYS A 6 -1.33 5.07 -18.51
CA LYS A 6 -0.59 5.61 -17.36
C LYS A 6 0.42 4.56 -16.94
N ASP A 7 1.56 5.00 -16.42
CA ASP A 7 2.48 4.09 -15.76
C ASP A 7 1.80 3.53 -14.51
N ALA A 8 2.11 2.29 -14.14
CA ALA A 8 1.64 1.73 -12.90
C ALA A 8 2.74 1.03 -12.09
N LEU A 9 2.64 1.20 -10.78
CA LEU A 9 3.27 0.32 -9.80
C LEU A 9 2.24 -0.74 -9.40
N ARG A 10 2.50 -1.99 -9.76
CA ARG A 10 1.67 -3.13 -9.41
C ARG A 10 2.23 -3.80 -8.16
N VAL A 11 1.41 -3.87 -7.13
CA VAL A 11 1.70 -4.66 -5.94
C VAL A 11 0.65 -5.75 -5.88
N ASP A 12 1.08 -6.99 -6.03
CA ASP A 12 0.22 -8.13 -5.78
C ASP A 12 0.49 -8.68 -4.37
N PHE A 13 -0.52 -9.27 -3.74
CA PHE A 13 -0.35 -9.88 -2.43
C PHE A 13 -0.40 -11.41 -2.56
N ASP A 14 0.55 -12.10 -1.93
CA ASP A 14 0.50 -13.57 -1.90
C ASP A 14 -0.68 -14.03 -1.03
N LYS A 15 -1.63 -14.73 -1.65
CA LYS A 15 -2.77 -15.35 -0.99
C LYS A 15 -2.44 -16.79 -0.61
N LYS A 16 -1.92 -16.99 0.60
CA LYS A 16 -2.40 -18.06 1.48
C LYS A 16 -3.54 -17.56 2.37
N LEU A 17 -4.59 -17.03 1.75
CA LEU A 17 -5.85 -16.70 2.42
C LEU A 17 -6.62 -17.99 2.70
N LYS A 18 -6.35 -18.61 3.87
CA LYS A 18 -7.24 -19.62 4.43
C LYS A 18 -8.43 -18.89 5.07
N LEU A 19 -9.52 -18.77 4.33
CA LEU A 19 -10.81 -18.29 4.85
C LEU A 19 -11.38 -19.34 5.81
N GLU A 20 -11.20 -19.15 7.12
CA GLU A 20 -11.97 -19.86 8.15
C GLU A 20 -13.00 -18.90 8.78
N PHE A 21 -14.26 -19.01 8.35
CA PHE A 21 -15.38 -18.38 9.05
C PHE A 21 -15.64 -19.15 10.35
N HIS A 22 -15.10 -18.66 11.47
CA HIS A 22 -15.49 -19.15 12.79
C HIS A 22 -16.83 -18.53 13.19
N GLY A 23 -17.92 -19.20 12.81
CA GLY A 23 -19.24 -18.94 13.38
C GLY A 23 -19.24 -19.30 14.86
N THR A 24 -19.40 -18.32 15.74
CA THR A 24 -19.47 -18.56 17.19
C THR A 24 -20.80 -19.23 17.53
N LYS A 25 -20.81 -20.54 17.83
CA LYS A 25 -21.96 -21.21 18.45
C LYS A 25 -22.15 -20.67 19.87
N VAL A 26 -23.14 -19.80 20.06
CA VAL A 26 -23.61 -19.38 21.38
C VAL A 26 -24.31 -20.58 22.04
N ARG A 27 -23.70 -21.16 23.08
CA ARG A 27 -24.35 -22.15 23.94
C ARG A 27 -25.05 -21.44 25.10
N LYS A 28 -26.29 -21.85 25.34
CA LYS A 28 -27.24 -21.32 26.32
C LYS A 28 -26.77 -21.60 27.76
N ILE A 29 -27.06 -20.61 28.61
CA ILE A 29 -26.71 -20.40 30.02
C ILE A 29 -27.13 -21.53 30.97
N MET A 30 -26.33 -21.78 32.01
CA MET A 30 -26.81 -22.30 33.31
C MET A 30 -26.13 -21.53 34.46
N ARG A 31 -26.95 -21.05 35.42
CA ARG A 31 -26.60 -20.17 36.55
C ARG A 31 -26.06 -21.00 37.73
N ILE A 32 -25.26 -20.42 38.64
CA ILE A 32 -25.50 -20.36 40.12
C ILE A 32 -24.29 -19.78 40.89
N LEU A 33 -24.58 -18.70 41.63
CA LEU A 33 -24.02 -18.13 42.88
C LEU A 33 -22.51 -17.84 43.06
N GLY A 34 -22.19 -16.56 43.31
CA GLY A 34 -20.89 -16.10 43.82
C GLY A 34 -20.74 -14.57 43.83
N SER A 35 -21.64 -13.87 44.52
CA SER A 35 -21.95 -12.44 44.41
C SER A 35 -20.90 -11.41 44.87
N VAL A 36 -19.59 -11.70 44.83
CA VAL A 36 -18.54 -10.70 45.16
C VAL A 36 -17.37 -10.68 44.17
N SER A 37 -17.25 -11.66 43.27
CA SER A 37 -16.15 -11.72 42.29
C SER A 37 -16.50 -11.07 40.92
N LEU A 38 -17.78 -10.79 40.67
CA LEU A 38 -18.27 -10.36 39.35
C LEU A 38 -17.82 -8.94 38.94
N VAL A 39 -17.43 -8.09 39.90
CA VAL A 39 -16.97 -6.72 39.60
C VAL A 39 -15.49 -6.70 39.19
N PHE A 40 -14.69 -7.70 39.60
CA PHE A 40 -13.26 -7.80 39.23
C PHE A 40 -13.06 -8.55 37.90
N SER A 41 -14.07 -9.29 37.44
CA SER A 41 -14.07 -10.02 36.16
C SER A 41 -14.67 -9.23 34.99
N LEU A 42 -14.94 -7.93 35.15
CA LEU A 42 -14.97 -7.03 34.00
C LEU A 42 -13.53 -6.76 33.57
N LEU A 43 -12.86 -7.86 33.19
CA LEU A 43 -11.59 -7.90 32.50
C LEU A 43 -11.71 -6.90 31.35
N LEU A 44 -10.97 -5.82 31.50
CA LEU A 44 -10.40 -5.01 30.45
C LEU A 44 -9.76 -5.94 29.40
N VAL A 45 -10.57 -6.51 28.51
CA VAL A 45 -10.10 -6.91 27.18
C VAL A 45 -9.96 -5.60 26.42
N VAL A 46 -8.92 -4.84 26.78
CA VAL A 46 -8.39 -3.79 25.92
C VAL A 46 -7.75 -4.56 24.77
N SER A 47 -8.49 -4.70 23.67
CA SER A 47 -7.94 -5.20 22.43
C SER A 47 -6.91 -4.18 21.96
N THR A 48 -5.63 -4.44 22.22
CA THR A 48 -4.53 -3.64 21.68
C THR A 48 -4.52 -3.86 20.17
N ALA A 49 -5.19 -3.00 19.42
CA ALA A 49 -5.07 -3.00 17.96
C ALA A 49 -3.61 -2.66 17.62
N THR A 50 -2.84 -3.66 17.19
CA THR A 50 -1.48 -3.44 16.70
C THR A 50 -1.57 -2.79 15.33
N ALA A 51 -1.15 -1.53 15.24
CA ALA A 51 -0.99 -0.87 13.95
C ALA A 51 0.21 -1.51 13.26
N HIS A 52 -0.03 -2.19 12.14
CA HIS A 52 1.03 -2.71 11.29
C HIS A 52 1.39 -1.68 10.22
N THR A 53 2.68 -1.43 10.07
CA THR A 53 3.23 -0.61 8.99
C THR A 53 4.08 -1.49 8.11
N VAL A 54 3.85 -1.44 6.80
CA VAL A 54 4.64 -2.14 5.78
C VAL A 54 5.30 -1.08 4.92
N LEU A 55 6.63 -1.06 4.88
CA LEU A 55 7.40 -0.27 3.94
C LEU A 55 7.72 -1.15 2.74
N ILE A 56 7.40 -0.67 1.53
CA ILE A 56 7.71 -1.35 0.28
C ILE A 56 8.64 -0.43 -0.50
N GLU A 57 9.88 -0.90 -0.68
CA GLU A 57 10.92 -0.19 -1.44
C GLU A 57 10.76 -0.49 -2.94
N ALA A 58 10.44 0.53 -3.73
CA ALA A 58 10.11 0.37 -5.14
C ALA A 58 11.31 -0.10 -5.97
N GLU A 59 12.51 0.33 -5.61
CA GLU A 59 13.78 -0.12 -6.20
C GLU A 59 14.00 -1.63 -6.03
N SER A 60 13.37 -2.24 -5.01
CA SER A 60 13.47 -3.66 -4.68
C SER A 60 12.36 -4.50 -5.33
N PHE A 61 11.59 -3.93 -6.26
CA PHE A 61 10.59 -4.69 -7.01
C PHE A 61 11.25 -5.79 -7.84
N GLU A 62 10.62 -6.97 -7.88
CA GLU A 62 11.12 -8.12 -8.65
C GLU A 62 11.14 -7.85 -10.17
N ASN A 63 10.24 -6.99 -10.65
CA ASN A 63 10.19 -6.56 -12.03
C ASN A 63 10.03 -5.04 -12.10
N HIS A 64 11.02 -4.33 -12.63
CA HIS A 64 10.93 -2.88 -12.80
C HIS A 64 10.14 -2.46 -14.06
N GLY A 65 9.81 -3.38 -14.96
CA GLY A 65 9.16 -3.05 -16.22
C GLY A 65 10.05 -2.12 -17.04
N GLY A 66 9.52 -0.94 -17.39
CA GLY A 66 10.29 0.12 -18.04
C GLY A 66 10.80 1.21 -17.09
N TRP A 67 10.63 1.04 -15.78
CA TRP A 67 11.17 1.95 -14.78
C TRP A 67 12.65 1.71 -14.55
N VAL A 68 13.38 2.76 -14.19
CA VAL A 68 14.82 2.69 -13.91
C VAL A 68 15.05 2.99 -12.45
N VAL A 69 15.92 2.21 -11.80
CA VAL A 69 16.40 2.50 -10.44
C VAL A 69 17.37 3.69 -10.51
N ASP A 70 17.01 4.80 -9.88
CA ASP A 70 17.84 5.99 -9.77
C ASP A 70 18.39 6.12 -8.34
N GLN A 71 19.70 6.36 -8.25
CA GLN A 71 20.45 6.53 -7.00
C GLN A 71 21.19 7.87 -6.95
N GLN A 72 21.10 8.69 -8.00
CA GLN A 72 21.88 9.91 -8.15
C GLN A 72 21.38 11.03 -7.23
N PHE A 73 20.11 10.97 -6.84
CA PHE A 73 19.45 12.00 -6.03
C PHE A 73 18.99 11.50 -4.65
N MET A 74 19.71 10.53 -4.07
CA MET A 74 19.41 9.98 -2.75
C MET A 74 19.58 11.01 -1.62
N ASP A 75 20.37 12.05 -1.80
CA ASP A 75 20.48 13.16 -0.85
C ASP A 75 19.14 13.93 -0.70
N GLN A 76 18.36 14.02 -1.78
CA GLN A 76 17.03 14.62 -1.81
C GLN A 76 15.92 13.60 -1.51
N MET A 77 16.05 12.39 -2.06
CA MET A 77 15.05 11.32 -1.94
C MET A 77 15.26 10.41 -0.73
N GLY A 78 16.35 10.53 0.03
CA GLY A 78 16.64 9.72 1.21
C GLY A 78 16.92 8.23 0.96
N SER A 79 16.57 7.69 -0.21
CA SER A 79 16.77 6.30 -0.63
C SER A 79 16.81 6.23 -2.16
N PRO A 80 17.26 5.10 -2.77
CA PRO A 80 16.98 4.82 -4.17
C PRO A 80 15.48 4.86 -4.47
N PHE A 81 15.13 5.06 -5.73
CA PHE A 81 13.73 5.11 -6.16
C PHE A 81 13.59 4.66 -7.62
N LEU A 82 12.34 4.39 -8.04
CA LEU A 82 12.03 4.16 -9.44
C LEU A 82 11.70 5.47 -10.16
N LEU A 83 12.36 5.68 -11.30
CA LEU A 83 12.14 6.79 -12.21
C LEU A 83 11.51 6.27 -13.51
N ALA A 84 10.32 6.77 -13.84
CA ALA A 84 9.72 6.61 -15.16
C ALA A 84 10.34 7.65 -16.09
N HIS A 85 11.50 7.34 -16.67
CA HIS A 85 12.19 8.32 -17.49
C HIS A 85 11.34 8.72 -18.70
N GLY A 86 10.64 7.75 -19.32
CA GLY A 86 9.49 7.84 -20.25
C GLY A 86 9.64 8.71 -21.52
N LEU A 87 10.44 9.78 -21.48
CA LEU A 87 10.61 10.83 -22.47
C LEU A 87 9.28 11.30 -23.09
N GLY A 88 8.22 11.32 -22.28
CA GLY A 88 6.86 11.70 -22.69
C GLY A 88 5.93 10.53 -23.02
N GLU A 89 6.46 9.31 -23.13
CA GLU A 89 5.71 8.08 -23.35
C GLU A 89 5.58 7.25 -22.06
N PRO A 90 4.46 6.54 -21.87
CA PRO A 90 4.29 5.62 -20.76
C PRO A 90 5.29 4.46 -20.82
N VAL A 91 5.86 4.11 -19.67
CA VAL A 91 6.71 2.95 -19.49
C VAL A 91 5.89 1.72 -19.08
N THR A 92 6.47 0.52 -19.26
CA THR A 92 5.84 -0.71 -18.79
C THR A 92 5.82 -0.75 -17.27
N ASP A 93 4.72 -1.25 -16.70
CA ASP A 93 4.49 -1.29 -15.26
C ASP A 93 5.56 -2.07 -14.49
N ALA A 94 6.00 -1.50 -13.36
CA ALA A 94 6.79 -2.23 -12.39
C ALA A 94 5.87 -3.09 -11.52
N ARG A 95 6.35 -4.26 -11.08
CA ARG A 95 5.57 -5.24 -10.32
C ARG A 95 6.40 -5.89 -9.21
N THR A 96 5.76 -6.09 -8.07
CA THR A 96 6.27 -6.95 -7.01
C THR A 96 5.14 -7.70 -6.30
N ILE A 97 5.50 -8.72 -5.52
CA ILE A 97 4.61 -9.40 -4.59
C ILE A 97 5.04 -9.06 -3.17
N VAL A 98 4.10 -8.74 -2.29
CA VAL A 98 4.39 -8.48 -0.87
C VAL A 98 3.48 -9.28 0.05
N GLU A 99 3.99 -9.59 1.24
CA GLU A 99 3.19 -10.19 2.30
C GLU A 99 2.72 -9.12 3.28
N LEU A 100 1.41 -9.12 3.56
CA LEU A 100 0.84 -8.25 4.60
C LEU A 100 0.75 -9.02 5.92
N PRO A 101 1.10 -8.39 7.06
CA PRO A 101 1.16 -9.06 8.36
C PRO A 101 -0.22 -9.44 8.91
N ALA A 102 -1.29 -8.78 8.45
CA ALA A 102 -2.65 -9.05 8.87
C ALA A 102 -3.68 -8.66 7.81
N ILE A 103 -4.84 -9.32 7.82
CA ILE A 103 -6.01 -8.90 7.04
C ILE A 103 -6.59 -7.63 7.68
N GLY A 104 -6.92 -6.63 6.87
CA GLY A 104 -7.54 -5.40 7.37
C GLY A 104 -7.59 -4.28 6.34
N LYS A 105 -8.01 -3.10 6.81
CA LYS A 105 -7.96 -1.88 6.01
C LYS A 105 -6.58 -1.24 6.14
N TYR A 106 -5.96 -0.95 5.01
CA TYR A 106 -4.68 -0.27 4.94
C TYR A 106 -4.87 1.15 4.40
N HIS A 107 -4.06 2.08 4.91
CA HIS A 107 -3.87 3.39 4.31
C HIS A 107 -2.60 3.33 3.47
N VAL A 108 -2.71 3.69 2.19
CA VAL A 108 -1.58 3.66 1.25
C VAL A 108 -1.00 5.06 1.17
N PHE A 109 0.28 5.18 1.51
CA PHE A 109 1.06 6.39 1.33
C PHE A 109 2.14 6.10 0.28
N VAL A 110 2.28 7.00 -0.69
CA VAL A 110 3.28 6.87 -1.74
C VAL A 110 4.13 8.13 -1.71
N ARG A 111 5.45 7.95 -1.56
CA ARG A 111 6.38 9.05 -1.67
C ARG A 111 6.71 9.28 -3.14
N THR A 112 6.38 10.45 -3.65
CA THR A 112 6.65 10.84 -5.04
C THR A 112 7.40 12.14 -5.12
N ARG A 113 8.05 12.38 -6.26
CA ARG A 113 8.64 13.67 -6.61
C ARG A 113 8.43 13.95 -8.08
N ASP A 114 7.85 15.11 -8.38
CA ASP A 114 7.87 15.68 -9.72
C ASP A 114 9.21 16.41 -9.91
N TRP A 115 10.04 15.91 -10.84
CA TRP A 115 11.36 16.49 -11.13
C TRP A 115 11.30 17.75 -12.00
N VAL A 116 10.19 17.97 -12.71
CA VAL A 116 10.00 19.15 -13.57
C VAL A 116 9.20 20.26 -12.89
N ALA A 117 8.57 19.98 -11.75
CA ALA A 117 7.86 20.94 -10.91
C ALA A 117 8.60 22.30 -10.70
N PRO A 118 9.92 22.34 -10.38
CA PRO A 118 10.63 23.61 -10.21
C PRO A 118 10.60 24.52 -11.45
N TRP A 119 10.41 23.95 -12.63
CA TRP A 119 10.39 24.64 -13.91
C TRP A 119 8.99 25.04 -14.37
N LYS A 120 7.93 24.69 -13.61
CA LYS A 120 6.52 24.88 -13.98
C LYS A 120 6.22 24.38 -15.39
N ALA A 121 6.85 23.25 -15.76
CA ALA A 121 6.67 22.66 -17.07
C ALA A 121 5.20 22.25 -17.24
N PRO A 122 4.59 22.43 -18.43
CA PRO A 122 3.21 22.01 -18.66
C PRO A 122 3.11 20.48 -18.59
N GLY A 123 2.20 19.99 -17.74
CA GLY A 123 1.95 18.56 -17.53
C GLY A 123 2.67 18.01 -16.29
N THR A 124 2.47 16.71 -16.03
CA THR A 124 3.06 15.98 -14.89
C THR A 124 3.69 14.69 -15.41
N PRO A 125 4.91 14.75 -15.96
CA PRO A 125 5.61 13.55 -16.42
C PRO A 125 5.82 12.59 -15.25
N GLY A 126 5.70 11.29 -15.51
CA GLY A 126 5.80 10.28 -14.46
C GLY A 126 4.58 10.23 -13.53
N LYS A 127 3.39 10.69 -13.97
CA LYS A 127 2.13 10.38 -13.29
C LYS A 127 1.85 8.88 -13.40
N PHE A 128 1.41 8.26 -12.30
CA PHE A 128 1.18 6.81 -12.27
C PHE A 128 0.00 6.43 -11.39
N GLN A 129 -0.44 5.17 -11.50
CA GLN A 129 -1.39 4.57 -10.56
C GLN A 129 -0.75 3.42 -9.79
N VAL A 130 -1.21 3.21 -8.56
CA VAL A 130 -0.91 1.98 -7.82
C VAL A 130 -2.04 0.99 -8.05
N LEU A 131 -1.71 -0.23 -8.44
CA LEU A 131 -2.65 -1.33 -8.57
C LEU A 131 -2.36 -2.36 -7.49
N ILE A 132 -3.42 -2.78 -6.81
CA ILE A 132 -3.41 -3.80 -5.75
C ILE A 132 -4.20 -5.02 -6.24
N ASP A 133 -3.55 -6.17 -6.42
CA ASP A 133 -4.16 -7.37 -7.01
C ASP A 133 -4.92 -7.03 -8.31
N GLY A 134 -4.29 -6.22 -9.17
CA GLY A 134 -4.87 -5.74 -10.43
C GLY A 134 -5.96 -4.66 -10.31
N ARG A 135 -6.32 -4.19 -9.12
CA ARG A 135 -7.32 -3.11 -8.91
C ARG A 135 -6.62 -1.78 -8.69
N SER A 136 -6.91 -0.79 -9.53
CA SER A 136 -6.36 0.56 -9.39
C SER A 136 -6.91 1.29 -8.16
N LEU A 137 -6.02 1.94 -7.41
CA LEU A 137 -6.43 2.99 -6.49
C LEU A 137 -6.99 4.20 -7.25
N GLU A 138 -7.93 4.92 -6.65
CA GLU A 138 -8.55 6.11 -7.25
C GLU A 138 -7.54 7.24 -7.45
N THR A 139 -6.62 7.41 -6.50
CA THR A 139 -5.56 8.41 -6.55
C THR A 139 -4.60 8.17 -7.72
N ILE A 140 -4.34 9.24 -8.48
CA ILE A 140 -3.23 9.32 -9.42
C ILE A 140 -2.06 9.95 -8.67
N PHE A 141 -0.90 9.29 -8.70
CA PHE A 141 0.32 9.71 -8.02
C PHE A 141 1.28 10.40 -9.00
N GLY A 142 2.32 11.04 -8.45
CA GLY A 142 3.33 11.75 -9.26
C GLY A 142 2.86 13.11 -9.79
N THR A 143 1.74 13.63 -9.28
CA THR A 143 1.18 14.93 -9.68
C THR A 143 1.29 15.99 -8.58
N GLU A 144 1.81 15.63 -7.40
CA GLU A 144 1.97 16.56 -6.28
C GLU A 144 3.23 17.40 -6.46
N GLY A 145 3.11 18.71 -6.27
CA GLY A 145 4.19 19.67 -6.46
C GLY A 145 4.25 20.31 -7.86
N ALA A 146 3.42 19.86 -8.80
CA ALA A 146 3.25 20.43 -10.14
C ALA A 146 2.62 21.85 -10.12
#